data_AF-A0A2C9UTY5-F1
#
_entry.id   AF-A0A2C9UTY5-F1
#
_cell.length_a   1.000
_cell.length_b   1.000
_cell.length_c   1.000
_cell.angle_alpha   90.00
_cell.angle_beta   90.00
_cell.angle_gamma   90.00
#
_symmetry.space_group_name_H-M   'P 1'
#
loop_
_entity.id
_entity.type
_entity.pdbx_description
1 polymer ?
#
loop_
_entity_poly.entity_id
_entity_poly.type
_entity_poly.pdbx_seq_one_letter_code
_entity_poly.pdbx_strand_id
1 'polypeptide(L)'
;MASLSVKSTLVHLQLPLLIFLTALFCMVEEVRATQGQREFDYFKLALQWPGTYCQSTRQCCSSNACCRGSNAPTEFTIHGLWPDYNDGTWPACCRRSDFDEKEISTLLDGLQKYWPTLSCGSSSTCHGTKGSFWAHEWEKHGTCSSPVVHDEYSYFVTVLNLFFKYNVTDIFLQILKNIHLEVLSLPLRMLSTLPHHWFVQEAQSRNFICASIRISSLGTVWLAL
;
A
#
# COMPACT_ATOMS: atom_id res chain seq x y z
N MET A 1 -16.47 34.75 68.69
CA MET A 1 -17.01 33.68 67.82
C MET A 1 -17.02 34.17 66.37
N ALA A 2 -15.93 33.99 65.63
CA ALA A 2 -15.84 34.33 64.21
C ALA A 2 -14.63 33.61 63.57
N SER A 3 -14.73 32.30 63.34
CA SER A 3 -13.66 31.55 62.65
C SER A 3 -14.16 30.35 61.82
N LEU A 4 -15.46 30.12 61.73
CA LEU A 4 -16.03 28.96 61.02
C LEU A 4 -16.62 29.30 59.64
N SER A 5 -16.80 30.58 59.30
CA SER A 5 -17.48 30.99 58.05
C SER A 5 -16.56 31.05 56.82
N VAL A 6 -15.28 31.41 56.98
CA VAL A 6 -14.35 31.62 55.84
C VAL A 6 -13.90 30.31 55.18
N LYS A 7 -13.80 29.21 55.94
CA LYS A 7 -13.39 27.90 55.41
C LYS A 7 -14.45 27.27 54.49
N SER A 8 -15.73 27.49 54.78
CA SER A 8 -16.84 26.96 53.98
C SER A 8 -16.92 27.65 52.62
N THR A 9 -16.79 28.99 52.57
CA THR A 9 -16.78 29.75 51.31
C THR A 9 -15.62 29.40 50.37
N LEU A 10 -14.45 29.05 50.91
CA LEU A 10 -13.29 28.66 50.10
C LEU A 10 -13.51 27.30 49.39
N VAL A 11 -14.16 26.35 50.08
CA VAL A 11 -14.52 25.04 49.52
C VAL A 11 -15.61 25.17 48.43
N HIS A 12 -16.54 26.11 48.59
CA HIS A 12 -17.59 26.36 47.60
C HIS A 12 -17.08 26.95 46.28
N LEU A 13 -15.91 27.63 46.25
CA LEU A 13 -15.28 28.10 45.00
C LEU A 13 -14.31 27.08 44.39
N GLN A 14 -13.69 26.21 45.19
CA GLN A 14 -12.73 25.21 44.70
C GLN A 14 -13.40 24.04 43.97
N LEU A 15 -14.57 23.61 44.45
CA LEU A 15 -15.32 22.50 43.86
C LEU A 15 -15.80 22.79 42.41
N PRO A 16 -16.42 23.95 42.08
CA PRO A 16 -16.83 24.24 40.71
C PRO A 16 -15.65 24.46 39.77
N LEU A 17 -14.54 25.04 40.24
CA LEU A 17 -13.32 25.22 39.44
C LEU A 17 -12.68 23.86 39.08
N LEU A 18 -12.62 22.94 40.04
CA LEU A 18 -12.12 21.58 39.80
C LEU A 18 -13.01 20.83 38.81
N ILE A 19 -14.34 20.91 38.97
CA ILE A 19 -15.30 20.31 38.02
C ILE A 19 -15.13 20.89 36.62
N PHE A 20 -14.93 22.20 36.49
CA PHE A 20 -14.72 22.86 35.20
C PHE A 20 -13.40 22.44 34.54
N LEU A 21 -12.32 22.34 35.33
CA LEU A 21 -11.01 21.86 34.86
C LEU A 21 -11.05 20.38 34.44
N THR A 22 -11.77 19.52 35.18
CA THR A 22 -11.96 18.12 34.79
C THR A 22 -12.84 17.97 33.55
N ALA A 23 -13.88 18.79 33.42
CA ALA A 23 -14.72 18.81 32.21
C ALA A 23 -13.91 19.27 31.00
N LEU A 24 -13.10 20.32 31.13
CA LEU A 24 -12.22 20.80 30.07
C LEU A 24 -11.18 19.73 29.67
N PHE A 25 -10.64 18.99 30.65
CA PHE A 25 -9.71 17.88 30.38
C PHE A 25 -10.42 16.72 29.64
N CYS A 26 -11.65 16.37 30.01
CA CYS A 26 -12.47 15.38 29.26
C CYS A 26 -12.72 15.81 27.81
N MET A 27 -13.02 17.10 27.56
CA MET A 27 -13.21 17.59 26.19
C MET A 27 -11.92 17.48 25.35
N VAL A 28 -10.74 17.58 25.98
CA VAL A 28 -9.44 17.42 25.31
C VAL A 28 -9.12 15.93 25.02
N GLU A 29 -9.56 15.00 25.87
CA GLU A 29 -9.44 13.55 25.61
C GLU A 29 -10.38 13.08 24.49
N GLU A 30 -11.60 13.60 24.43
CA GLU A 30 -12.59 13.24 23.39
C GLU A 30 -12.15 13.75 21.99
N VAL A 31 -11.46 14.89 21.91
CA VAL A 31 -10.86 15.40 20.66
C VAL A 31 -9.63 14.61 20.21
N ARG A 32 -8.89 13.98 21.13
CA ARG A 32 -7.75 13.11 20.76
C ARG A 32 -8.20 11.77 20.19
N ALA A 33 -9.41 11.31 20.53
CA ALA A 33 -10.00 10.07 20.04
C ALA A 33 -10.61 10.18 18.63
N THR A 34 -10.63 11.38 18.03
CA THR A 34 -11.16 11.65 16.67
C THR A 34 -10.11 12.22 15.72
N GLN A 35 -8.82 11.93 15.94
CA GLN A 35 -7.82 12.13 14.90
C GLN A 35 -8.04 11.06 13.82
N GLY A 36 -8.86 11.39 12.82
CA GLY A 36 -8.93 10.63 11.58
C GLY A 36 -7.52 10.42 11.02
N GLN A 37 -7.27 9.26 10.42
CA GLN A 37 -5.99 9.00 9.74
C GLN A 37 -5.70 10.17 8.79
N ARG A 38 -4.46 10.69 8.82
CA ARG A 38 -4.00 11.71 7.89
C ARG A 38 -4.27 11.23 6.45
N GLU A 39 -4.69 12.13 5.58
CA GLU A 39 -4.84 11.81 4.15
C GLU A 39 -3.47 11.52 3.53
N PHE A 40 -3.39 10.47 2.72
CA PHE A 40 -2.17 10.07 2.03
C PHE A 40 -1.75 11.08 0.96
N ASP A 41 -0.47 11.11 0.60
CA ASP A 41 0.07 12.12 -0.31
C ASP A 41 0.04 11.66 -1.79
N TYR A 42 0.17 10.35 -2.03
CA TYR A 42 0.15 9.76 -3.37
C TYR A 42 -0.19 8.26 -3.33
N PHE A 43 -0.59 7.71 -4.47
CA PHE A 43 -0.65 6.26 -4.67
C PHE A 43 0.64 5.72 -5.28
N LYS A 44 1.11 4.58 -4.78
CA LYS A 44 2.18 3.79 -5.37
C LYS A 44 1.59 2.52 -5.97
N LEU A 45 1.53 2.41 -7.30
CA LEU A 45 1.23 1.15 -7.97
C LEU A 45 2.49 0.29 -7.97
N ALA A 46 2.52 -0.75 -7.14
CA ALA A 46 3.62 -1.69 -7.03
C ALA A 46 3.42 -2.88 -8.00
N LEU A 47 4.44 -3.17 -8.78
CA LEU A 47 4.48 -4.26 -9.76
C LEU A 47 5.65 -5.19 -9.45
N GLN A 48 5.48 -6.46 -9.76
CA GLN A 48 6.49 -7.50 -9.54
C GLN A 48 6.79 -8.24 -10.85
N TRP A 49 8.08 -8.50 -11.10
CA TRP A 49 8.54 -9.23 -12.27
C TRP A 49 8.58 -10.75 -11.99
N PRO A 50 7.73 -11.56 -12.64
CA PRO A 50 7.70 -12.99 -12.40
C PRO A 50 9.02 -13.68 -12.77
N GLY A 51 9.78 -13.17 -13.75
CA GLY A 51 11.01 -13.82 -14.20
C GLY A 51 12.02 -14.02 -13.07
N THR A 52 12.26 -12.99 -12.25
CA THR A 52 13.14 -13.11 -11.08
C THR A 52 12.45 -13.74 -9.88
N TYR A 53 11.15 -13.47 -9.68
CA TYR A 53 10.41 -14.02 -8.53
C TYR A 53 10.33 -15.54 -8.62
N CYS A 54 9.84 -16.04 -9.77
CA CYS A 54 9.59 -17.44 -10.02
C CYS A 54 10.87 -18.27 -10.19
N GLN A 55 12.02 -17.65 -10.49
CA GLN A 55 13.31 -18.34 -10.54
C GLN A 55 13.67 -19.01 -9.20
N SER A 56 13.23 -18.42 -8.09
CA SER A 56 13.44 -18.96 -6.74
C SER A 56 12.37 -19.95 -6.28
N THR A 57 11.30 -20.16 -7.06
CA THR A 57 10.18 -21.02 -6.67
C THR A 57 10.62 -22.48 -6.65
N ARG A 58 10.57 -23.09 -5.45
CA ARG A 58 10.89 -24.52 -5.25
C ARG A 58 9.66 -25.39 -5.00
N GLN A 59 8.55 -24.79 -4.60
CA GLN A 59 7.31 -25.48 -4.24
C GLN A 59 6.14 -24.89 -5.03
N CYS A 60 5.31 -25.79 -5.55
CA CYS A 60 4.11 -25.46 -6.30
C CYS A 60 2.85 -25.75 -5.49
N CYS A 61 1.83 -24.94 -5.75
CA CYS A 61 0.49 -25.08 -5.20
C CYS A 61 -0.49 -24.48 -6.22
N SER A 62 -1.77 -24.77 -6.06
CA SER A 62 -2.82 -24.34 -7.01
C SER A 62 -2.90 -22.81 -7.18
N SER A 63 -2.62 -22.05 -6.13
CA SER A 63 -2.69 -20.58 -6.17
C SER A 63 -1.46 -19.92 -6.79
N ASN A 64 -0.29 -20.57 -6.76
CA ASN A 64 0.97 -19.97 -7.21
C ASN A 64 1.05 -19.93 -8.74
N ALA A 65 1.01 -18.72 -9.30
CA ALA A 65 1.04 -18.53 -10.74
C ALA A 65 2.38 -18.87 -11.41
N CYS A 66 3.48 -18.92 -10.67
CA CYS A 66 4.76 -19.44 -11.18
C CYS A 66 4.66 -20.90 -11.67
N CYS A 67 3.67 -21.65 -11.18
CA CYS A 67 3.50 -23.07 -11.45
C CYS A 67 2.40 -23.38 -12.48
N ARG A 68 1.91 -22.38 -13.22
CA ARG A 68 0.86 -22.53 -14.24
C ARG A 68 1.36 -23.05 -15.60
N GLY A 69 2.58 -23.59 -15.65
CA GLY A 69 3.19 -24.11 -16.88
C GLY A 69 3.33 -23.04 -17.95
N SER A 70 2.84 -23.30 -19.16
CA SER A 70 2.82 -22.34 -20.27
C SER A 70 1.99 -21.07 -19.98
N ASN A 71 1.11 -21.13 -18.98
CA ASN A 71 0.26 -20.01 -18.57
C ASN A 71 0.85 -19.24 -17.37
N ALA A 72 2.12 -19.51 -17.01
CA ALA A 72 2.82 -18.69 -16.03
C ALA A 72 2.99 -17.25 -16.56
N PRO A 73 2.87 -16.22 -15.71
CA PRO A 73 2.99 -14.84 -16.16
C PRO A 73 4.42 -14.56 -16.61
N THR A 74 4.56 -13.96 -17.79
CA THR A 74 5.84 -13.58 -18.42
C THR A 74 6.04 -12.07 -18.46
N GLU A 75 5.08 -11.32 -17.93
CA GLU A 75 5.03 -9.85 -17.91
C GLU A 75 4.94 -9.38 -16.46
N PHE A 76 5.13 -8.08 -16.21
CA PHE A 76 4.88 -7.54 -14.87
C PHE A 76 3.46 -7.89 -14.43
N THR A 77 3.34 -8.32 -13.18
CA THR A 77 2.05 -8.52 -12.51
C THR A 77 1.88 -7.49 -11.41
N ILE A 78 0.63 -7.20 -11.08
CA ILE A 78 0.30 -6.28 -9.99
C ILE A 78 0.69 -6.95 -8.67
N HIS A 79 1.37 -6.18 -7.81
CA HIS A 79 1.52 -6.52 -6.40
C HIS A 79 0.45 -5.80 -5.57
N GLY A 80 0.31 -4.48 -5.76
CA GLY A 80 -0.66 -3.68 -5.03
C GLY A 80 -0.72 -2.22 -5.43
N LEU A 81 -1.73 -1.51 -4.89
CA LEU A 81 -1.85 -0.06 -4.99
C LEU A 81 -1.85 0.52 -3.57
N TRP A 82 -0.81 1.26 -3.21
CA TRP A 82 -0.59 1.65 -1.84
C TRP A 82 -0.70 3.17 -1.67
N PRO A 83 -1.64 3.65 -0.85
CA PRO A 83 -1.57 4.99 -0.28
C PRO A 83 -0.26 5.15 0.49
N ASP A 84 0.51 6.20 0.21
CA ASP A 84 1.83 6.47 0.79
C ASP A 84 1.98 7.95 1.19
N TYR A 85 2.91 8.24 2.10
CA TYR A 85 3.31 9.59 2.46
C TYR A 85 4.68 9.97 1.88
N ASN A 86 4.90 11.27 1.67
CA ASN A 86 6.17 11.84 1.21
C ASN A 86 7.34 11.64 2.18
N ASP A 87 7.06 11.37 3.45
CA ASP A 87 8.08 11.14 4.48
C ASP A 87 8.64 9.70 4.47
N GLY A 88 8.16 8.86 3.55
CA GLY A 88 8.57 7.46 3.41
C GLY A 88 7.79 6.48 4.31
N THR A 89 6.85 6.98 5.11
CA THR A 89 5.89 6.13 5.85
C THR A 89 4.61 5.92 5.04
N TRP A 90 3.73 5.05 5.53
CA TRP A 90 2.45 4.76 4.87
C TRP A 90 1.36 4.43 5.90
N PRO A 91 0.09 4.77 5.62
CA PRO A 91 -1.03 4.30 6.40
C PRO A 91 -1.27 2.80 6.15
N ALA A 92 -1.75 2.06 7.16
CA ALA A 92 -2.07 0.65 7.03
C ALA A 92 -3.25 0.26 7.94
N CYS A 93 -4.06 -0.69 7.51
CA CYS A 93 -5.21 -1.22 8.26
C CYS A 93 -6.16 -0.10 8.77
N CYS A 94 -6.51 0.84 7.89
CA CYS A 94 -7.17 2.10 8.28
C CYS A 94 -8.63 1.95 8.69
N ARG A 95 -9.29 0.90 8.20
CA ARG A 95 -10.66 0.57 8.58
C ARG A 95 -10.76 -0.94 8.78
N ARG A 96 -11.51 -1.34 9.80
CA ARG A 96 -11.90 -2.74 9.95
C ARG A 96 -12.93 -3.07 8.85
N SER A 97 -12.47 -3.79 7.84
CA SER A 97 -13.26 -4.30 6.73
C SER A 97 -12.73 -5.70 6.45
N ASP A 98 -13.56 -6.72 6.59
CA ASP A 98 -13.18 -8.07 6.20
C ASP A 98 -13.41 -8.17 4.68
N PHE A 99 -12.41 -8.67 3.95
CA PHE A 99 -12.52 -8.82 2.49
C PHE A 99 -13.64 -9.78 2.08
N ASP A 100 -14.48 -9.39 1.11
CA ASP A 100 -15.50 -10.26 0.49
C ASP A 100 -15.28 -10.41 -1.01
N GLU A 101 -14.81 -11.59 -1.41
CA GLU A 101 -14.55 -11.92 -2.83
C GLU A 101 -15.78 -11.75 -3.73
N LYS A 102 -17.00 -11.80 -3.19
CA LYS A 102 -18.23 -11.60 -3.97
C LYS A 102 -18.32 -10.19 -4.55
N GLU A 103 -17.83 -9.19 -3.83
CA GLU A 103 -17.82 -7.78 -4.26
C GLU A 103 -16.99 -7.60 -5.53
N ILE A 104 -16.00 -8.46 -5.76
CA ILE A 104 -15.10 -8.40 -6.92
C ILE A 104 -15.32 -9.54 -7.92
N SER A 105 -16.43 -10.29 -7.79
CA SER A 105 -16.70 -11.50 -8.57
C SER A 105 -16.57 -11.31 -10.10
N THR A 106 -16.97 -10.14 -10.61
CA THR A 106 -16.86 -9.79 -12.04
C THR A 106 -15.45 -9.45 -12.51
N LEU A 107 -14.50 -9.26 -11.59
CA LEU A 107 -13.11 -8.93 -11.87
C LEU A 107 -12.17 -10.15 -11.76
N LEU A 108 -12.65 -11.29 -11.29
CA LEU A 108 -11.82 -12.45 -10.93
C LEU A 108 -10.93 -12.93 -12.06
N ASP A 109 -11.42 -13.01 -13.30
CA ASP A 109 -10.60 -13.43 -14.45
C ASP A 109 -9.43 -12.46 -14.69
N GLY A 110 -9.69 -11.16 -14.58
CA GLY A 110 -8.68 -10.11 -14.68
C GLY A 110 -7.66 -10.20 -13.55
N LEU A 111 -8.12 -10.35 -12.32
CA LEU A 111 -7.25 -10.46 -11.15
C LEU A 111 -6.41 -11.74 -11.17
N GLN A 112 -6.98 -12.87 -11.56
CA GLN A 112 -6.23 -14.12 -11.70
C GLN A 112 -5.13 -14.04 -12.75
N LYS A 113 -5.35 -13.26 -13.82
CA LYS A 113 -4.39 -13.09 -14.91
C LYS A 113 -3.31 -12.05 -14.60
N TYR A 114 -3.71 -10.87 -14.12
CA TYR A 114 -2.81 -9.71 -14.00
C TYR A 114 -2.38 -9.39 -12.57
N TRP A 115 -3.09 -9.93 -11.56
CA TRP A 115 -2.77 -9.80 -10.14
C TRP A 115 -2.72 -11.14 -9.40
N PRO A 116 -2.05 -12.19 -9.94
CA PRO A 116 -1.95 -13.46 -9.23
C PRO A 116 -1.00 -13.37 -8.03
N THR A 117 -1.14 -14.31 -7.10
CA THR A 117 -0.04 -14.63 -6.17
C THR A 117 1.06 -15.41 -6.88
N LEU A 118 2.32 -15.08 -6.59
CA LEU A 118 3.51 -15.80 -7.05
C LEU A 118 4.09 -16.72 -5.97
N SER A 119 3.36 -16.91 -4.86
CA SER A 119 3.80 -17.71 -3.72
C SER A 119 2.70 -18.62 -3.20
N CYS A 120 3.12 -19.65 -2.47
CA CYS A 120 2.21 -20.58 -1.80
C CYS A 120 1.89 -20.14 -0.37
N GLY A 121 0.70 -20.52 0.09
CA GLY A 121 0.20 -20.21 1.43
C GLY A 121 -0.68 -18.97 1.50
N SER A 122 -1.25 -18.75 2.68
CA SER A 122 -2.12 -17.60 2.96
C SER A 122 -1.29 -16.39 3.40
N SER A 123 -1.72 -15.21 2.96
CA SER A 123 -1.11 -13.94 3.37
C SER A 123 -1.60 -13.53 4.75
N SER A 124 -0.76 -12.86 5.52
CA SER A 124 -1.17 -12.27 6.80
C SER A 124 -2.02 -11.05 6.53
N THR A 125 -3.26 -11.04 6.98
CA THR A 125 -4.17 -9.89 6.87
C THR A 125 -4.05 -8.98 8.10
N CYS A 126 -4.88 -7.94 8.19
CA CYS A 126 -4.89 -7.08 9.37
C CYS A 126 -5.29 -7.88 10.62
N HIS A 127 -4.82 -7.46 11.80
CA HIS A 127 -5.17 -8.08 13.09
C HIS A 127 -4.76 -9.56 13.28
N GLY A 128 -3.78 -10.04 12.50
CA GLY A 128 -3.19 -11.37 12.70
C GLY A 128 -4.00 -12.52 12.11
N THR A 129 -5.02 -12.23 11.30
CA THR A 129 -5.74 -13.24 10.53
C THR A 129 -4.94 -13.68 9.30
N LYS A 130 -5.46 -14.67 8.57
CA LYS A 130 -4.89 -15.18 7.32
C LYS A 130 -5.95 -15.14 6.22
N GLY A 131 -5.54 -14.74 5.02
CA GLY A 131 -6.43 -14.62 3.87
C GLY A 131 -5.74 -14.86 2.53
N SER A 132 -6.48 -14.59 1.45
CA SER A 132 -5.92 -14.55 0.10
C SER A 132 -4.92 -13.40 -0.04
N PHE A 133 -4.16 -13.39 -1.14
CA PHE A 133 -3.29 -12.26 -1.45
C PHE A 133 -4.10 -10.97 -1.68
N TRP A 134 -5.26 -11.05 -2.32
CA TRP A 134 -6.15 -9.91 -2.51
C TRP A 134 -6.74 -9.39 -1.20
N ALA A 135 -7.08 -10.29 -0.27
CA ALA A 135 -7.51 -9.88 1.08
C ALA A 135 -6.41 -9.09 1.79
N HIS A 136 -5.15 -9.52 1.70
CA HIS A 136 -4.02 -8.76 2.27
C HIS A 136 -3.93 -7.35 1.70
N GLU A 137 -3.96 -7.23 0.37
CA GLU A 137 -3.81 -5.94 -0.31
C GLU A 137 -4.99 -5.01 -0.02
N TRP A 138 -6.22 -5.52 0.00
CA TRP A 138 -7.38 -4.72 0.36
C TRP A 138 -7.35 -4.28 1.83
N GLU A 139 -7.27 -5.23 2.77
CA GLU A 139 -7.43 -4.92 4.19
C GLU A 139 -6.32 -4.00 4.69
N LYS A 140 -5.08 -4.25 4.25
CA LYS A 140 -3.91 -3.49 4.71
C LYS A 140 -3.77 -2.15 3.99
N HIS A 141 -3.99 -2.11 2.67
CA HIS A 141 -3.69 -0.93 1.85
C HIS A 141 -4.95 -0.30 1.25
N GLY A 142 -5.86 -1.10 0.69
CA GLY A 142 -7.11 -0.63 0.10
C GLY A 142 -8.00 0.15 1.08
N THR A 143 -8.13 -0.30 2.32
CA THR A 143 -8.92 0.40 3.37
C THR A 143 -8.42 1.80 3.69
N CYS A 144 -7.17 2.13 3.32
CA CYS A 144 -6.55 3.44 3.49
C CYS A 144 -6.71 4.37 2.28
N SER A 145 -7.41 3.92 1.23
CA SER A 145 -7.56 4.68 -0.02
C SER A 145 -8.69 5.71 0.01
N SER A 146 -9.51 5.71 1.06
CA SER A 146 -10.58 6.69 1.25
C SER A 146 -10.01 8.07 1.61
N PRO A 147 -10.57 9.18 1.08
CA PRO A 147 -11.81 9.28 0.31
C PRO A 147 -11.63 9.17 -1.21
N VAL A 148 -10.45 8.83 -1.73
CA VAL A 148 -10.25 8.76 -3.19
C VAL A 148 -10.87 7.49 -3.78
N VAL A 149 -10.77 6.38 -3.05
CA VAL A 149 -11.40 5.10 -3.39
C VAL A 149 -12.06 4.53 -2.12
N HIS A 150 -13.34 4.19 -2.21
CA HIS A 150 -14.17 3.97 -1.03
C HIS A 150 -14.46 2.50 -0.69
N ASP A 151 -14.44 1.62 -1.70
CA ASP A 151 -14.93 0.25 -1.58
C ASP A 151 -14.02 -0.74 -2.32
N GLU A 152 -14.25 -2.03 -2.04
CA GLU A 152 -13.47 -3.16 -2.57
C GLU A 152 -13.46 -3.17 -4.09
N TYR A 153 -14.64 -3.13 -4.71
CA TYR A 153 -14.77 -3.18 -6.16
C TYR A 153 -14.03 -2.02 -6.83
N SER A 154 -14.27 -0.79 -6.36
CA SER A 154 -13.64 0.43 -6.85
C SER A 154 -12.12 0.39 -6.70
N TYR A 155 -11.59 -0.22 -5.64
CA TYR A 155 -10.15 -0.42 -5.46
C TYR A 155 -9.57 -1.34 -6.52
N PHE A 156 -10.08 -2.57 -6.63
CA PHE A 156 -9.54 -3.54 -7.58
C PHE A 156 -9.69 -3.09 -9.04
N VAL A 157 -10.82 -2.51 -9.42
CA VAL A 157 -11.00 -1.99 -10.78
C VAL A 157 -10.08 -0.80 -11.06
N THR A 158 -9.84 0.08 -10.08
CA THR A 158 -8.89 1.19 -10.22
C THR A 158 -7.47 0.68 -10.44
N VAL A 159 -7.03 -0.31 -9.66
CA VAL A 159 -5.69 -0.88 -9.83
C VAL A 159 -5.52 -1.51 -11.21
N LEU A 160 -6.51 -2.30 -11.66
CA LEU A 160 -6.51 -2.89 -13.01
C LEU A 160 -6.45 -1.80 -14.09
N ASN A 161 -7.25 -0.75 -13.98
CA ASN A 161 -7.25 0.36 -14.94
C ASN A 161 -5.89 1.07 -14.98
N LEU A 162 -5.26 1.32 -13.82
CA LEU A 162 -3.95 1.93 -13.75
C LEU A 162 -2.87 1.02 -14.35
N PHE A 163 -2.93 -0.28 -14.10
CA PHE A 163 -2.03 -1.27 -14.67
C PHE A 163 -2.09 -1.28 -16.20
N PHE A 164 -3.28 -1.28 -16.80
CA PHE A 164 -3.41 -1.22 -18.26
C PHE A 164 -3.05 0.14 -18.85
N LYS A 165 -3.31 1.23 -18.11
CA LYS A 165 -2.96 2.58 -18.55
C LYS A 165 -1.45 2.77 -18.67
N TYR A 166 -0.68 2.18 -17.76
CA TYR A 166 0.77 2.33 -17.72
C TYR A 166 1.44 0.98 -18.02
N ASN A 167 1.68 0.69 -19.31
CA ASN A 167 2.32 -0.54 -19.74
C ASN A 167 3.83 -0.54 -19.40
N VAL A 168 4.14 -0.88 -18.15
CA VAL A 168 5.53 -0.95 -17.65
C VAL A 168 6.31 -2.08 -18.32
N THR A 169 5.65 -3.17 -18.70
CA THR A 169 6.29 -4.28 -19.43
C THR A 169 6.90 -3.79 -20.73
N ASP A 170 6.15 -3.03 -21.54
CA ASP A 170 6.67 -2.51 -22.80
C ASP A 170 7.85 -1.56 -22.59
N ILE A 171 7.75 -0.67 -21.60
CA ILE A 171 8.84 0.27 -21.27
C ILE A 171 10.09 -0.50 -20.85
N PHE A 172 9.94 -1.49 -19.95
CA PHE A 172 11.03 -2.32 -19.47
C PHE A 172 11.67 -3.13 -20.61
N LEU A 173 10.88 -3.75 -21.49
CA LEU A 173 11.39 -4.49 -22.64
C LEU A 173 12.08 -3.59 -23.67
N GLN A 174 11.59 -2.35 -23.87
CA GLN A 174 12.28 -1.37 -24.70
C GLN A 174 13.63 -0.98 -24.09
N ILE A 175 13.67 -0.71 -22.79
CA ILE A 175 14.92 -0.44 -22.07
C ILE A 175 15.87 -1.63 -22.20
N LEU A 176 15.42 -2.87 -21.97
CA LEU A 176 16.28 -4.05 -22.10
C LEU A 176 16.80 -4.26 -23.53
N LYS A 177 15.99 -3.99 -24.55
CA LYS A 177 16.44 -4.04 -25.96
C LYS A 177 17.49 -2.96 -26.25
N ASN A 178 17.27 -1.74 -25.76
CA ASN A 178 18.21 -0.63 -25.93
C ASN A 178 19.50 -0.85 -25.14
N ILE A 179 19.40 -1.40 -23.92
CA ILE A 179 20.55 -1.85 -23.12
C ILE A 179 21.25 -3.00 -23.85
N HIS A 180 20.58 -3.96 -24.47
CA HIS A 180 21.28 -4.98 -25.26
C HIS A 180 22.01 -4.37 -26.46
N LEU A 181 21.47 -3.31 -27.07
CA LEU A 181 22.13 -2.55 -28.13
C LEU A 181 23.32 -1.71 -27.62
N GLU A 182 23.26 -1.17 -26.40
CA GLU A 182 24.33 -0.37 -25.77
C GLU A 182 25.38 -1.21 -25.01
N VAL A 183 25.02 -2.37 -24.44
CA VAL A 183 25.89 -3.29 -23.67
C VAL A 183 26.82 -4.09 -24.58
N LEU A 184 26.57 -4.12 -25.88
CA LEU A 184 27.61 -4.48 -26.86
C LEU A 184 28.79 -3.48 -26.88
N SER A 185 28.74 -2.38 -26.11
CA SER A 185 29.79 -1.36 -26.12
C SER A 185 30.32 -0.85 -24.76
N LEU A 186 29.83 -1.31 -23.59
CA LEU A 186 30.36 -0.80 -22.30
C LEU A 186 30.49 -1.87 -21.17
N PRO A 187 31.55 -1.79 -20.32
CA PRO A 187 31.78 -2.72 -19.22
C PRO A 187 30.88 -2.50 -17.99
N LEU A 188 30.58 -3.59 -17.28
CA LEU A 188 29.65 -3.82 -16.15
C LEU A 188 29.82 -2.96 -14.86
N ARG A 189 30.40 -1.74 -14.91
CA ARG A 189 30.63 -0.90 -13.71
C ARG A 189 29.99 0.48 -13.71
N MET A 190 29.04 0.78 -14.59
CA MET A 190 28.32 2.06 -14.58
C MET A 190 26.80 1.86 -14.53
N LEU A 191 26.26 1.62 -13.34
CA LEU A 191 24.81 1.67 -13.08
C LEU A 191 24.46 2.56 -11.86
N SER A 192 25.37 3.43 -11.41
CA SER A 192 25.19 4.26 -10.20
C SER A 192 25.18 5.78 -10.43
N THR A 193 25.05 6.27 -11.67
CA THR A 193 25.14 7.72 -11.96
C THR A 193 24.04 8.29 -12.86
N LEU A 194 22.82 7.71 -12.83
CA LEU A 194 21.68 8.34 -13.49
C LEU A 194 21.09 9.48 -12.63
N PRO A 195 20.64 10.58 -13.26
CA PRO A 195 20.18 11.79 -12.57
C PRO A 195 18.92 11.52 -11.72
N HIS A 196 18.74 12.38 -10.69
CA HIS A 196 17.74 12.37 -9.59
C HIS A 196 16.24 12.15 -9.94
N HIS A 197 15.89 11.82 -11.19
CA HIS A 197 14.54 11.51 -11.65
C HIS A 197 14.28 10.00 -11.84
N TRP A 198 15.29 9.14 -11.59
CA TRP A 198 15.15 7.69 -11.62
C TRP A 198 15.42 7.12 -10.23
N PHE A 199 14.38 7.07 -9.39
CA PHE A 199 14.46 6.26 -8.18
C PHE A 199 14.24 4.81 -8.58
N VAL A 200 15.32 4.05 -8.73
CA VAL A 200 15.24 2.60 -8.63
C VAL A 200 15.15 2.29 -7.14
N GLN A 201 13.94 2.02 -6.63
CA GLN A 201 13.82 1.54 -5.26
C GLN A 201 13.96 0.03 -5.32
N GLU A 202 15.20 -0.44 -5.12
CA GLU A 202 15.48 -1.84 -4.81
C GLU A 202 14.57 -2.23 -3.66
N ALA A 203 13.60 -3.11 -3.94
CA ALA A 203 12.65 -3.56 -2.94
C ALA A 203 13.46 -4.28 -1.85
N GLN A 204 13.60 -3.62 -0.70
CA GLN A 204 14.24 -4.15 0.49
C GLN A 204 13.61 -5.49 0.88
N SER A 205 14.19 -6.60 0.42
CA SER A 205 14.43 -7.81 1.22
C SER A 205 14.68 -9.08 0.40
N ARG A 206 14.46 -9.10 -0.93
CA ARG A 206 14.65 -10.31 -1.75
C ARG A 206 15.07 -9.90 -3.15
N ASN A 207 16.04 -10.58 -3.75
CA ASN A 207 16.64 -10.32 -5.07
C ASN A 207 15.63 -10.45 -6.25
N PHE A 208 14.56 -9.68 -6.24
CA PHE A 208 13.49 -9.68 -7.24
C PHE A 208 13.37 -8.30 -7.86
N ILE A 209 13.15 -8.27 -9.17
CA ILE A 209 12.87 -7.03 -9.89
C ILE A 209 11.43 -6.62 -9.58
N CYS A 210 11.28 -5.37 -9.15
CA CYS A 210 10.01 -4.73 -8.89
C CYS A 210 10.01 -3.39 -9.62
N ALA A 211 8.82 -2.92 -9.98
CA ALA A 211 8.65 -1.57 -10.48
C ALA A 211 7.57 -0.88 -9.65
N SER A 212 7.62 0.45 -9.56
CA SER A 212 6.50 1.18 -9.00
C SER A 212 6.19 2.45 -9.76
N ILE A 213 4.91 2.80 -9.80
CA ILE A 213 4.44 4.04 -10.39
C ILE A 213 3.84 4.90 -9.29
N ARG A 214 4.42 6.08 -9.09
CA ARG A 214 3.87 7.10 -8.19
C ARG A 214 2.83 7.92 -8.93
N ILE A 215 1.62 7.97 -8.38
CA ILE A 215 0.45 8.67 -8.94
C ILE A 215 0.00 9.71 -7.91
N SER A 216 0.15 10.98 -8.25
CA SER A 216 -0.23 12.11 -7.39
C SER A 216 -1.55 12.74 -7.84
N SER A 217 -2.21 13.47 -6.94
CA SER A 217 -3.45 14.23 -7.23
C SER A 217 -3.27 15.28 -8.33
N LEU A 218 -2.05 15.74 -8.58
CA LEU A 218 -1.70 16.65 -9.67
C LEU A 218 -1.58 15.95 -11.03
N GLY A 219 -1.81 14.64 -11.11
CA GLY A 219 -1.68 13.85 -12.33
C GLY A 219 -0.23 13.56 -12.73
N THR A 220 0.76 13.97 -11.92
CA THR A 220 2.17 13.67 -12.17
C THR A 220 2.44 12.19 -11.90
N VAL A 221 3.08 11.54 -12.87
CA VAL A 221 3.41 10.11 -12.86
C VAL A 221 4.92 9.94 -12.89
N TRP A 222 5.47 9.13 -11.98
CA TRP A 222 6.90 8.78 -11.96
C TRP A 222 7.05 7.26 -11.98
N LEU A 223 7.92 6.75 -12.85
CA LEU A 223 8.27 5.33 -12.91
C LEU A 223 9.57 5.09 -12.16
N ALA A 224 9.52 4.17 -11.20
CA ALA A 224 10.65 3.55 -10.54
C ALA A 224 10.79 2.12 -11.08
N LEU A 225 11.97 1.75 -11.56
CA LEU A 225 12.31 0.39 -12.00
C LEU A 225 13.27 -0.30 -11.02
#